data_AF-A0A1Q8JSJ7-F1
#
_entry.id   AF-A0A1Q8JSJ7-F1
#
_cell.length_a   1.000
_cell.length_b   1.000
_cell.length_c   1.000
_cell.angle_alpha   90.00
_cell.angle_beta   90.00
_cell.angle_gamma   90.00
#
_symmetry.space_group_name_H-M   'P 1'
#
loop_
_entity.id
_entity.type
_entity.pdbx_description
1 polymer ?
#
loop_
_entity_poly.entity_id
_entity_poly.type
_entity_poly.pdbx_seq_one_letter_code
_entity_poly.pdbx_strand_id
1 'polypeptide(L)'
;MSDNNGTPVTVTPMAERHEPYRAPEANISKVHDAICGSHYSVVFEAAHQASKFAIEANSSQVDTATRLGHLVDMTECLEIALTHVGQWKAAMSHRLHVEDEHNSGSGF
;
A
#
# COMPACT_ATOMS: atom_id res chain seq x y z
N MET A 1 -37.91 41.85 -43.09
CA MET A 1 -36.58 42.31 -42.67
C MET A 1 -36.80 43.44 -41.68
N SER A 2 -36.32 43.48 -40.44
CA SER A 2 -35.63 42.53 -39.56
C SER A 2 -35.70 43.17 -38.17
N ASP A 3 -36.45 42.60 -37.23
CA ASP A 3 -36.46 43.10 -35.84
C ASP A 3 -35.47 42.26 -35.02
N ASN A 4 -34.22 42.70 -35.01
CA ASN A 4 -33.17 42.16 -34.13
C ASN A 4 -33.23 42.88 -32.77
N ASN A 5 -34.12 42.44 -31.88
CA ASN A 5 -34.02 42.75 -30.45
C ASN A 5 -33.15 41.69 -29.77
N GLY A 6 -31.83 41.82 -29.91
CA GLY A 6 -30.85 41.07 -29.14
C GLY A 6 -30.26 41.96 -28.05
N THR A 7 -30.80 41.89 -26.84
CA THR A 7 -30.11 42.43 -25.66
C THR A 7 -28.76 41.70 -25.53
N PRO A 8 -27.62 42.38 -25.39
CA PRO A 8 -26.35 41.69 -25.19
C PRO A 8 -26.41 40.95 -23.86
N VAL A 9 -26.37 39.62 -23.91
CA VAL A 9 -26.21 38.81 -22.70
C VAL A 9 -24.78 39.01 -22.22
N THR A 10 -24.61 39.83 -21.18
CA THR A 10 -23.34 39.95 -20.47
C THR A 10 -23.10 38.62 -19.76
N VAL A 11 -22.33 37.72 -20.38
CA VAL A 11 -21.85 36.51 -19.73
C VAL A 11 -20.96 36.96 -18.58
N THR A 12 -21.48 36.89 -17.36
CA THR A 12 -20.64 37.02 -16.17
C THR A 12 -19.67 35.85 -16.22
N PRO A 13 -18.34 36.06 -16.20
CA PRO A 13 -17.42 34.94 -16.09
C PRO A 13 -17.85 34.19 -14.83
N MET A 14 -18.19 32.90 -14.97
CA MET A 14 -18.31 32.05 -13.80
C MET A 14 -16.98 32.21 -13.08
N ALA A 15 -17.01 32.79 -11.89
CA ALA A 15 -15.86 32.79 -11.01
C ALA A 15 -15.49 31.32 -10.89
N GLU A 16 -14.37 30.93 -11.50
CA GLU A 16 -13.78 29.62 -11.32
C GLU A 16 -13.52 29.51 -9.83
N ARG A 17 -14.46 28.91 -9.09
CA ARG A 17 -14.14 28.34 -7.80
C ARG A 17 -13.13 27.25 -8.12
N HIS A 18 -11.86 27.64 -8.08
CA HIS A 18 -10.74 26.77 -7.84
C HIS A 18 -10.93 26.20 -6.42
N GLU A 19 -11.98 25.40 -6.22
CA GLU A 19 -11.94 24.45 -5.13
C GLU A 19 -10.77 23.52 -5.44
N PRO A 20 -9.80 23.39 -4.54
CA PRO A 20 -8.68 22.49 -4.79
C PRO A 20 -9.25 21.10 -5.05
N TYR A 21 -8.91 20.52 -6.21
CA TYR A 21 -9.27 19.13 -6.58
C TYR A 21 -8.85 18.11 -5.49
N ARG A 22 -7.89 18.49 -4.65
CA ARG A 22 -7.39 17.69 -3.53
C ARG A 22 -8.10 18.08 -2.23
N ALA A 23 -8.68 17.08 -1.55
CA ALA A 23 -9.17 17.22 -0.18
C ALA A 23 -8.02 17.71 0.74
N PRO A 24 -8.16 18.87 1.42
CA PRO A 24 -7.08 19.49 2.19
C PRO A 24 -6.54 18.61 3.33
N GLU A 25 -7.37 17.72 3.86
CA GLU A 25 -7.02 16.83 4.97
C GLU A 25 -6.43 15.49 4.51
N ALA A 26 -6.48 15.17 3.21
CA ALA A 26 -5.99 13.92 2.69
C ALA A 26 -4.45 13.90 2.64
N ASN A 27 -3.85 12.92 3.31
CA ASN A 27 -2.41 12.74 3.35
C ASN A 27 -2.02 11.35 2.84
N ILE A 28 -1.60 11.29 1.58
CA ILE A 28 -1.17 10.06 0.89
C ILE A 28 0.06 9.43 1.58
N SER A 29 0.97 10.24 2.13
CA SER A 29 2.15 9.74 2.86
C SER A 29 1.74 8.95 4.11
N LYS A 30 0.77 9.43 4.88
CA LYS A 30 0.24 8.69 6.04
C LYS A 30 -0.38 7.35 5.64
N VAL A 31 -1.07 7.30 4.50
CA VAL A 31 -1.65 6.05 3.96
C VAL A 31 -0.53 5.07 3.59
N HIS A 32 0.52 5.55 2.91
CA HIS A 32 1.68 4.71 2.58
C HIS A 32 2.41 4.20 3.83
N ASP A 33 2.60 5.03 4.85
CA ASP A 33 3.22 4.60 6.12
C ASP A 33 2.39 3.51 6.80
N ALA A 34 1.05 3.66 6.82
CA ALA A 34 0.15 2.65 7.36
C ALA A 34 0.21 1.32 6.56
N ILE A 35 0.30 1.39 5.23
CA ILE A 35 0.47 0.20 4.37
C ILE A 35 1.80 -0.49 4.68
N CYS A 36 2.91 0.25 4.72
CA CYS A 36 4.22 -0.31 5.07
C CYS A 36 4.23 -0.95 6.46
N GLY A 37 3.63 -0.29 7.46
CA GLY A 37 3.48 -0.83 8.80
C GLY A 37 2.64 -2.10 8.83
N SER A 38 1.56 -2.15 8.05
CA SER A 38 0.71 -3.34 7.92
C SER A 38 1.47 -4.53 7.32
N HIS A 39 2.24 -4.33 6.25
CA HIS A 39 3.06 -5.41 5.69
C HIS A 39 4.10 -5.91 6.69
N TYR A 40 4.78 -5.02 7.41
CA TYR A 40 5.71 -5.41 8.47
C TYR A 40 5.04 -6.32 9.51
N SER A 41 3.86 -5.92 10.02
CA SER A 41 3.12 -6.71 11.00
C SER A 41 2.73 -8.10 10.48
N VAL A 42 2.26 -8.19 9.23
CA VAL A 42 1.91 -9.49 8.61
C VAL A 42 3.14 -10.37 8.48
N VAL A 43 4.26 -9.84 7.97
CA VAL A 43 5.51 -10.59 7.81
C VAL A 43 6.01 -11.12 9.16
N PHE A 44 6.01 -10.28 10.18
CA PHE A 44 6.46 -10.67 11.52
C PHE A 44 5.59 -11.78 12.11
N GLU A 45 4.26 -11.60 12.08
CA GLU A 45 3.35 -12.58 12.64
C GLU A 45 3.40 -13.92 11.89
N ALA A 46 3.42 -13.87 10.56
CA ALA A 46 3.51 -15.07 9.73
C ALA A 46 4.81 -15.84 9.98
N ALA A 47 5.95 -15.15 10.06
CA ALA A 47 7.23 -15.78 10.42
C ALA A 47 7.21 -16.36 11.85
N HIS A 48 6.57 -15.66 12.80
CA HIS A 48 6.43 -16.14 14.16
C HIS A 48 5.61 -17.43 14.24
N GLN A 49 4.47 -17.50 13.56
CA GLN A 49 3.63 -18.71 13.53
C GLN A 49 4.33 -19.86 12.79
N ALA A 50 5.02 -19.59 11.66
CA ALA A 50 5.84 -20.57 10.97
C ALA A 50 6.87 -21.22 11.92
N SER A 51 7.52 -20.42 12.77
CA SER A 51 8.51 -20.94 13.73
C SER A 51 7.90 -21.92 14.75
N LYS A 52 6.65 -21.69 15.17
CA LYS A 52 5.95 -22.60 16.09
C LYS A 52 5.65 -23.93 15.42
N PHE A 53 5.12 -23.91 14.20
CA PHE A 53 4.89 -25.13 13.43
C PHE A 53 6.18 -25.90 13.15
N ALA A 54 7.29 -25.21 12.88
CA ALA A 54 8.61 -25.85 12.73
C ALA A 54 9.07 -26.59 14.00
N ILE A 55 8.84 -25.98 15.17
CA ILE A 55 9.17 -26.58 16.48
C ILE A 55 8.31 -27.83 16.70
N GLU A 56 6.99 -27.73 16.48
CA GLU A 56 6.07 -28.87 16.64
C GLU A 56 6.39 -30.01 15.67
N ALA A 57 6.71 -29.71 14.41
CA ALA A 57 7.13 -30.70 13.42
C ALA A 57 8.42 -31.45 13.80
N ASN A 58 9.31 -30.81 14.57
CA ASN A 58 10.55 -31.42 15.02
C ASN A 58 10.40 -32.22 16.33
N SER A 59 9.22 -32.21 16.95
CA SER A 59 8.96 -32.97 18.16
C SER A 59 9.13 -34.48 17.91
N SER A 60 9.70 -35.19 18.88
CA SER A 60 9.81 -36.66 18.85
C SER A 60 8.49 -37.37 19.16
N GLN A 61 7.46 -36.62 19.58
CA GLN A 61 6.18 -37.15 20.04
C GLN A 61 5.08 -37.12 18.97
N VAL A 62 5.30 -36.49 17.82
CA VAL A 62 4.32 -36.41 16.73
C VAL A 62 4.51 -37.53 15.71
N ASP A 63 3.40 -38.14 15.32
CA ASP A 63 3.36 -39.11 14.22
C ASP A 63 3.68 -38.46 12.86
N THR A 64 3.92 -39.28 11.84
CA THR A 64 4.31 -38.81 10.51
C THR A 64 3.26 -37.92 9.85
N ALA A 65 1.97 -38.23 9.98
CA ALA A 65 0.92 -37.44 9.33
C ALA A 65 0.81 -36.07 9.98
N THR A 66 0.82 -36.01 11.30
CA THR A 66 0.81 -34.75 12.07
C THR A 66 2.05 -33.90 11.77
N ARG A 67 3.23 -34.51 11.70
CA ARG A 67 4.48 -33.83 11.31
C ARG A 67 4.38 -33.19 9.93
N LEU A 68 3.85 -33.92 8.94
CA LEU A 68 3.67 -33.38 7.59
C LEU A 68 2.65 -32.24 7.58
N GLY A 69 1.57 -32.34 8.36
CA GLY A 69 0.61 -31.25 8.54
C GLY A 69 1.28 -29.96 9.04
N HIS A 70 2.07 -30.04 10.12
CA HIS A 70 2.80 -28.88 10.64
C HIS A 70 3.80 -28.30 9.63
N LEU A 71 4.47 -29.14 8.83
CA LEU A 71 5.36 -28.65 7.78
C LEU A 71 4.60 -27.89 6.69
N VAL A 72 3.40 -28.34 6.31
CA VAL A 72 2.52 -27.62 5.39
C VAL A 72 2.10 -26.27 5.99
N ASP A 73 1.58 -26.26 7.23
CA ASP A 73 1.17 -25.03 7.91
C ASP A 73 2.34 -24.02 8.02
N MET A 74 3.55 -24.51 8.31
CA MET A 74 4.76 -23.70 8.32
C MET A 74 5.03 -23.07 6.95
N THR A 75 4.97 -23.86 5.88
CA THR A 75 5.22 -23.35 4.52
C THR A 75 4.19 -22.33 4.07
N GLU A 76 2.91 -22.53 4.39
CA GLU A 76 1.84 -21.58 4.07
C GLU A 76 2.07 -20.23 4.79
N CYS A 77 2.47 -20.27 6.07
CA CYS A 77 2.83 -19.06 6.80
C CYS A 77 4.01 -18.32 6.12
N LEU A 78 5.03 -19.03 5.65
CA LEU A 78 6.18 -18.42 4.98
C LEU A 78 5.82 -17.87 3.59
N GLU A 79 4.90 -18.50 2.86
CA GLU A 79 4.39 -17.98 1.59
C GLU A 79 3.65 -16.65 1.76
N ILE A 80 2.83 -16.54 2.81
CA ILE A 80 2.19 -15.27 3.19
C ILE A 80 3.26 -14.21 3.50
N ALA A 81 4.25 -14.56 4.33
CA ALA A 81 5.35 -13.65 4.66
C ALA A 81 6.09 -13.17 3.39
N LEU A 82 6.47 -14.08 2.49
CA LEU A 82 7.18 -13.74 1.26
C LEU A 82 6.37 -12.83 0.35
N THR A 83 5.07 -13.08 0.23
CA THR A 83 4.15 -12.24 -0.55
C THR A 83 4.13 -10.81 -0.02
N HIS A 84 3.97 -10.65 1.30
CA HIS A 84 3.93 -9.33 1.93
C HIS A 84 5.31 -8.64 1.94
N VAL A 85 6.42 -9.38 2.05
CA VAL A 85 7.77 -8.83 1.85
C VAL A 85 7.92 -8.28 0.43
N GLY A 86 7.44 -9.00 -0.58
CA GLY A 86 7.50 -8.56 -1.98
C GLY A 86 6.74 -7.24 -2.21
N GLN A 87 5.52 -7.16 -1.66
CA GLN A 87 4.70 -5.94 -1.72
C GLN A 87 5.35 -4.79 -0.94
N TRP A 88 5.89 -5.06 0.25
CA TRP A 88 6.57 -4.06 1.06
C TRP A 88 7.82 -3.50 0.37
N LYS A 89 8.63 -4.37 -0.24
CA LYS A 89 9.78 -3.99 -1.06
C LYS A 89 9.35 -3.08 -2.21
N ALA A 90 8.31 -3.44 -2.95
CA ALA A 90 7.82 -2.62 -4.06
C ALA A 90 7.37 -1.22 -3.60
N ALA A 91 6.65 -1.14 -2.47
CA ALA A 91 6.21 0.12 -1.88
C ALA A 91 7.40 1.00 -1.43
N MET A 92 8.42 0.40 -0.79
CA MET A 92 9.63 1.11 -0.38
C MET A 92 10.46 1.59 -1.58
N SER A 93 10.65 0.74 -2.59
CA SER A 93 11.40 1.12 -3.80
C SER A 93 10.73 2.27 -4.55
N HIS A 94 9.40 2.27 -4.65
CA HIS A 94 8.67 3.41 -5.22
C HIS A 94 8.91 4.70 -4.43
N ARG A 95 8.87 4.65 -3.09
CA ARG A 95 9.13 5.83 -2.27
C ARG A 95 10.54 6.37 -2.43
N LEU A 96 11.56 5.51 -2.38
CA LEU A 96 12.95 5.93 -2.59
C LEU A 96 13.13 6.59 -3.95
N HIS A 97 12.54 6.02 -5.00
CA HIS A 97 12.62 6.60 -6.34
C HIS A 97 11.95 8.00 -6.42
N VAL A 98 10.75 8.16 -5.85
CA VAL A 98 10.04 9.45 -5.83
C VAL A 98 10.78 10.49 -4.97
N GLU A 99 11.34 10.08 -3.82
CA GLU A 99 12.13 10.95 -2.94
C GLU A 99 13.43 11.40 -3.63
N ASP A 100 14.12 10.50 -4.35
CA ASP A 100 15.30 10.81 -5.15
C ASP A 100 14.98 11.80 -6.30
N GLU A 101 13.85 11.61 -7.01
CA GLU A 101 13.41 12.53 -8.06
C GLU A 101 13.08 13.93 -7.51
N HIS A 102 12.44 14.03 -6.35
CA HIS A 102 12.14 15.31 -5.71
C HIS A 102 13.42 16.05 -5.30
N ASN A 103 14.41 15.33 -4.75
CA ASN A 103 15.68 15.91 -4.34
C ASN A 103 16.59 16.28 -5.52
N SER A 104 16.45 15.58 -6.65
CA SER A 104 17.20 15.87 -7.88
C SER A 104 16.63 17.07 -8.67
N GLY A 105 15.35 17.40 -8.45
CA GLY A 105 14.65 18.50 -9.12
C GLY A 105 14.71 19.86 -8.40
N SER A 106 15.16 19.91 -7.14
CA SER A 106 15.23 21.15 -6.33
C SER A 106 16.52 21.95 -6.49
N GLY A 107 17.33 21.63 -7.51
CA GLY A 107 18.59 22.31 -7.80
C GLY A 107 18.48 23.23 -9.03
N PHE A 108 17.72 24.32 -8.95
CA PHE A 108 17.85 25.51 -9.81
C PHE A 108 17.40 26.76 -9.06
#